data_AF-A0A8H3EPC1-F1
#
_entry.id   AF-A0A8H3EPC1-F1
#
_cell.length_a   1.000
_cell.length_b   1.000
_cell.length_c   1.000
_cell.angle_alpha   90.00
_cell.angle_beta   90.00
_cell.angle_gamma   90.00
#
_symmetry.space_group_name_H-M   'P 1'
#
loop_
_entity.id
_entity.type
_entity.pdbx_description
1 polymer ?
#
loop_
_entity_poly.entity_id
_entity_poly.type
_entity_poly.pdbx_seq_one_letter_code
_entity_poly.pdbx_strand_id
1 'polypeptide(L)'
;MSSEPVVSETRVLAIASHVVYGYVGNKMAAFVMQAMGCDVAALNTVQFSTQTQAIHLPSHSRVAACFVSVTDPIPGNHTGYKQFKGTKTSAEEISHLYTGLKQSYLTDFDVMLTGYAPSAEAIDAIGTIARDLKLRASTKAGSFFWVLDPVMGDQGELYVGEDVVAVYRNLLRDADLILPNQFEAELLSEIKITSLTTLQDALATFHKTYRIPHVIITSIQLSNSPSTISVIGSTARADFSPRSFKIDVPAIDCFFSGTGDMFAALTVVRLREAVKGANLSGIKSWISSDDVDAKDLPLAKAAEKVIGSMHAILVKTKEARDQELEGMSGPLGVMEMEEDSEKRLVLRRTKAAEVRVVRCLEDLRSPRTDWKAEALARDEDAEGQEVKKRREQVLEKGEA
;
A
#
# COMPACT_ATOMS: atom_id res chain seq x y z
N MET A 1 10.98 -26.42 20.58
CA MET A 1 10.70 -25.00 20.89
C MET A 1 9.53 -24.60 20.02
N SER A 2 8.34 -24.44 20.60
CA SER A 2 7.20 -23.88 19.85
C SER A 2 7.55 -22.44 19.50
N SER A 3 7.82 -22.16 18.23
CA SER A 3 7.95 -20.78 17.76
C SER A 3 6.65 -20.07 18.10
N GLU A 4 6.69 -19.06 18.95
CA GLU A 4 5.55 -18.17 19.13
C GLU A 4 5.10 -17.67 17.75
N PRO A 5 3.78 -17.59 17.48
CA PRO A 5 3.30 -17.09 16.22
C PRO A 5 3.85 -15.68 15.97
N VAL A 6 4.21 -15.39 14.71
CA VAL A 6 4.84 -14.12 14.29
C VAL A 6 3.99 -12.90 14.67
N VAL A 7 2.68 -13.09 14.85
CA VAL A 7 1.70 -12.09 15.25
C VAL A 7 0.78 -12.69 16.32
N SER A 8 0.27 -11.87 17.24
CA SER A 8 -0.85 -12.27 18.09
C SER A 8 -2.06 -12.68 17.25
N GLU A 9 -2.86 -13.63 17.73
CA GLU A 9 -4.17 -13.99 17.17
C GLU A 9 -4.94 -12.70 16.81
N THR A 10 -5.18 -12.51 15.51
CA THR A 10 -5.76 -11.28 14.94
C THR A 10 -6.76 -11.68 13.88
N ARG A 11 -8.01 -11.30 14.09
CA ARG A 11 -9.11 -11.56 13.15
C ARG A 11 -9.30 -10.35 12.27
N VAL A 12 -9.21 -10.56 10.96
CA VAL A 12 -9.25 -9.50 9.95
C VAL A 12 -10.46 -9.70 9.04
N LEU A 13 -11.28 -8.65 8.90
CA LEU A 13 -12.24 -8.55 7.80
C LEU A 13 -11.56 -7.84 6.63
N ALA A 14 -11.29 -8.57 5.54
CA ALA A 14 -10.68 -8.05 4.33
C ALA A 14 -11.74 -7.82 3.24
N ILE A 15 -11.94 -6.57 2.81
CA ILE A 15 -12.92 -6.21 1.79
C ILE A 15 -12.20 -5.58 0.58
N ALA A 16 -12.00 -6.36 -0.48
CA ALA A 16 -11.27 -5.93 -1.67
C ALA A 16 -11.67 -6.76 -2.90
N SER A 17 -11.06 -6.50 -4.06
CA SER A 17 -11.28 -7.27 -5.29
C SER A 17 -10.83 -8.72 -5.17
N HIS A 18 -11.29 -9.60 -6.06
CA HIS A 18 -10.77 -10.96 -6.19
C HIS A 18 -10.65 -11.38 -7.66
N VAL A 19 -9.58 -12.13 -7.96
CA VAL A 19 -9.31 -12.68 -9.30
C VAL A 19 -9.05 -14.17 -9.26
N VAL A 20 -9.47 -14.89 -10.31
CA VAL A 20 -9.19 -16.33 -10.45
C VAL A 20 -7.70 -16.57 -10.74
N TYR A 21 -7.11 -15.81 -11.66
CA TYR A 21 -5.70 -15.89 -12.06
C TYR A 21 -4.95 -14.59 -11.72
N GLY A 22 -3.69 -14.70 -11.28
CA GLY A 22 -2.87 -13.58 -10.77
C GLY A 22 -3.00 -13.39 -9.26
N TYR A 23 -2.30 -12.40 -8.71
CA TYR A 23 -2.34 -12.04 -7.28
C TYR A 23 -2.64 -10.56 -7.08
N VAL A 24 -3.92 -10.22 -6.93
CA VAL A 24 -4.42 -8.89 -6.57
C VAL A 24 -5.59 -9.01 -5.59
N GLY A 25 -5.93 -7.91 -4.92
CA GLY A 25 -7.01 -7.82 -3.95
C GLY A 25 -6.90 -8.88 -2.85
N ASN A 26 -8.05 -9.45 -2.46
CA ASN A 26 -8.14 -10.49 -1.44
C ASN A 26 -7.34 -11.74 -1.76
N LYS A 27 -7.06 -12.06 -3.04
CA LYS A 27 -6.20 -13.20 -3.38
C LYS A 27 -4.75 -13.00 -2.93
N MET A 28 -4.28 -11.75 -2.96
CA MET A 28 -2.98 -11.37 -2.40
C MET A 28 -3.10 -11.17 -0.88
N ALA A 29 -4.01 -10.28 -0.46
CA ALA A 29 -4.07 -9.81 0.92
C ALA A 29 -4.41 -10.93 1.92
N ALA A 30 -5.41 -11.77 1.62
CA ALA A 30 -5.78 -12.86 2.51
C ALA A 30 -4.65 -13.89 2.62
N PHE A 31 -4.01 -14.26 1.51
CA PHE A 31 -2.87 -15.19 1.53
C PHE A 31 -1.72 -14.67 2.40
N VAL A 32 -1.32 -13.41 2.21
CA VAL A 32 -0.23 -12.79 3.00
C VAL A 32 -0.56 -12.81 4.48
N MET A 33 -1.74 -12.33 4.87
CA MET A 33 -2.14 -12.26 6.29
C MET A 33 -2.28 -13.66 6.91
N GLN A 34 -2.89 -14.63 6.21
CA GLN A 34 -3.00 -16.02 6.68
C GLN A 34 -1.63 -16.70 6.81
N ALA A 35 -0.73 -16.49 5.85
CA ALA A 35 0.63 -17.03 5.89
C ALA A 35 1.46 -16.50 7.09
N MET A 36 1.06 -15.33 7.59
CA MET A 36 1.62 -14.64 8.76
C MET A 36 0.87 -14.95 10.08
N GLY A 37 -0.23 -15.71 10.03
CA GLY A 37 -0.95 -16.20 11.21
C GLY A 37 -2.22 -15.43 11.59
N CYS A 38 -2.78 -14.60 10.71
CA CYS A 38 -4.08 -13.97 10.94
C CYS A 38 -5.25 -14.85 10.48
N ASP A 39 -6.38 -14.76 11.18
CA ASP A 39 -7.66 -15.32 10.73
C ASP A 39 -8.35 -14.31 9.83
N VAL A 40 -8.49 -14.61 8.54
CA VAL A 40 -9.02 -13.66 7.55
C VAL A 40 -10.39 -14.09 7.05
N ALA A 41 -11.39 -13.25 7.27
CA ALA A 41 -12.67 -13.30 6.58
C ALA A 41 -12.62 -12.37 5.36
N ALA A 42 -12.75 -12.92 4.15
CA ALA A 42 -12.65 -12.16 2.92
C ALA A 42 -14.04 -11.90 2.29
N LEU A 43 -14.38 -10.63 2.08
CA LEU A 43 -15.54 -10.18 1.31
C LEU A 43 -15.05 -9.62 -0.02
N ASN A 44 -15.41 -10.27 -1.13
CA ASN A 44 -14.95 -9.87 -2.45
C ASN A 44 -15.87 -8.81 -3.06
N THR A 45 -15.33 -7.64 -3.40
CA THR A 45 -16.08 -6.54 -4.05
C THR A 45 -16.30 -6.79 -5.54
N VAL A 46 -15.43 -7.58 -6.16
CA VAL A 46 -15.57 -8.10 -7.53
C VAL A 46 -15.00 -9.51 -7.60
N GLN A 47 -15.47 -10.29 -8.57
CA GLN A 47 -14.97 -11.61 -8.90
C GLN A 47 -14.64 -11.66 -10.39
N PHE A 48 -13.37 -11.48 -10.75
CA PHE A 48 -12.92 -11.47 -12.15
C PHE A 48 -12.01 -12.66 -12.50
N SER A 49 -11.87 -12.94 -13.79
CA SER A 49 -10.93 -13.97 -14.29
C SER A 49 -9.48 -13.60 -13.99
N THR A 50 -9.13 -12.33 -14.15
CA THR A 50 -7.75 -11.77 -14.10
C THR A 50 -7.82 -10.29 -13.74
N GLN A 51 -6.69 -9.68 -13.35
CA GLN A 51 -6.62 -8.21 -13.26
C GLN A 51 -6.69 -7.56 -14.65
N THR A 52 -7.18 -6.33 -14.68
CA THR A 52 -7.34 -5.53 -15.89
C THR A 52 -6.47 -4.29 -15.81
N GLN A 53 -5.88 -3.88 -16.93
CA GLN A 53 -5.55 -2.47 -17.11
C GLN A 53 -6.78 -1.75 -17.68
N ALA A 54 -6.93 -0.45 -17.38
CA ALA A 54 -7.81 0.42 -18.14
C ALA A 54 -7.45 0.30 -19.63
N ILE A 55 -8.33 -0.32 -20.41
CA ILE A 55 -8.18 -0.49 -21.86
C ILE A 55 -8.65 0.82 -22.51
N HIS A 56 -7.78 1.83 -22.52
CA HIS A 56 -7.71 2.95 -23.45
C HIS A 56 -6.66 3.91 -22.87
N LEU A 57 -5.65 4.31 -23.65
CA LEU A 57 -5.13 5.68 -23.74
C LEU A 57 -3.85 5.74 -24.63
N PRO A 58 -3.60 6.87 -25.33
CA PRO A 58 -2.56 7.02 -26.33
C PRO A 58 -1.14 7.12 -25.75
N SER A 59 -0.19 6.79 -26.62
CA SER A 59 1.24 6.61 -26.37
C SER A 59 2.01 7.91 -26.16
N HIS A 60 1.82 8.63 -25.05
CA HIS A 60 2.78 9.61 -24.54
C HIS A 60 2.66 9.72 -23.02
N SER A 61 3.82 9.64 -22.33
CA SER A 61 4.04 9.97 -20.90
C SER A 61 4.00 8.79 -19.91
N ARG A 62 4.95 8.79 -18.97
CA ARG A 62 5.51 7.63 -18.23
C ARG A 62 5.37 7.85 -16.69
N VAL A 63 4.83 6.85 -15.95
CA VAL A 63 4.96 6.48 -14.49
C VAL A 63 4.16 7.35 -13.48
N ALA A 64 3.52 6.89 -12.36
CA ALA A 64 3.78 5.79 -11.39
C ALA A 64 2.53 5.16 -10.71
N ALA A 65 2.48 3.80 -10.66
CA ALA A 65 1.92 2.92 -9.60
C ALA A 65 3.07 2.03 -9.21
N CYS A 66 3.32 1.85 -7.91
CA CYS A 66 4.35 0.98 -7.31
C CYS A 66 5.24 0.20 -8.31
N PHE A 67 6.41 0.82 -8.58
CA PHE A 67 7.59 0.35 -9.35
C PHE A 67 7.57 0.48 -10.88
N VAL A 68 8.24 1.53 -11.42
CA VAL A 68 9.13 1.51 -12.61
C VAL A 68 10.12 2.70 -12.53
N SER A 69 11.43 2.42 -12.53
CA SER A 69 12.46 3.39 -12.95
C SER A 69 12.62 3.29 -14.46
N VAL A 70 12.54 4.41 -15.15
CA VAL A 70 12.57 4.49 -16.61
C VAL A 70 13.98 4.82 -17.11
N THR A 71 14.53 3.97 -17.99
CA THR A 71 15.38 4.40 -19.12
C THR A 71 15.08 3.56 -20.36
N ASP A 72 14.84 4.27 -21.48
CA ASP A 72 14.65 3.86 -22.88
C ASP A 72 13.38 3.10 -23.36
N PRO A 73 12.91 3.36 -24.62
CA PRO A 73 11.63 2.87 -25.12
C PRO A 73 11.76 1.51 -25.84
N ILE A 74 10.99 0.52 -25.40
CA ILE A 74 10.71 -0.73 -26.15
C ILE A 74 9.21 -0.75 -26.46
N PRO A 75 8.78 -0.93 -27.72
CA PRO A 75 7.37 -1.14 -28.05
C PRO A 75 6.80 -2.40 -27.37
N GLY A 76 5.64 -2.32 -26.70
CA GLY A 76 4.92 -3.49 -26.17
C GLY A 76 4.75 -3.62 -24.65
N ASN A 77 4.70 -2.52 -23.89
CA ASN A 77 4.64 -2.54 -22.41
C ASN A 77 3.21 -2.52 -21.80
N HIS A 78 2.21 -3.12 -22.46
CA HIS A 78 0.85 -3.25 -21.92
C HIS A 78 0.78 -4.38 -20.87
N THR A 79 1.00 -4.09 -19.60
CA THR A 79 1.19 -5.11 -18.54
C THR A 79 -0.07 -5.52 -17.77
N GLY A 80 -1.27 -5.43 -18.38
CA GLY A 80 -2.51 -6.02 -17.88
C GLY A 80 -3.10 -7.05 -18.84
N TYR A 81 -3.97 -7.95 -18.36
CA TYR A 81 -4.70 -8.84 -19.28
C TYR A 81 -5.69 -8.00 -20.09
N LYS A 82 -5.58 -8.06 -21.42
CA LYS A 82 -6.46 -7.32 -22.36
C LYS A 82 -7.90 -7.82 -22.36
N GLN A 83 -8.16 -8.98 -21.77
CA GLN A 83 -9.47 -9.59 -21.70
C GLN A 83 -9.73 -10.05 -20.28
N PHE A 84 -10.94 -9.78 -19.80
CA PHE A 84 -11.41 -10.25 -18.51
C PHE A 84 -12.92 -10.47 -18.56
N LYS A 85 -13.41 -11.33 -17.67
CA LYS A 85 -14.83 -11.52 -17.42
C LYS A 85 -15.07 -11.68 -15.92
N GLY A 86 -16.29 -11.37 -15.50
CA GLY A 86 -16.79 -11.71 -14.17
C GLY A 86 -17.82 -10.70 -13.69
N THR A 87 -17.99 -10.61 -12.38
CA THR A 87 -19.10 -9.89 -11.76
C THR A 87 -18.60 -8.88 -10.73
N LYS A 88 -19.39 -7.83 -10.54
CA LYS A 88 -19.22 -6.86 -9.46
C LYS A 88 -20.22 -7.22 -8.36
N THR A 89 -19.79 -7.20 -7.11
CA THR A 89 -20.69 -7.35 -5.95
C THR A 89 -21.38 -6.01 -5.71
N SER A 90 -22.70 -6.01 -5.70
CA SER A 90 -23.51 -4.82 -5.44
C SER A 90 -23.42 -4.37 -3.97
N ALA A 91 -23.75 -3.11 -3.71
CA ALA A 91 -23.81 -2.57 -2.35
C ALA A 91 -24.80 -3.33 -1.45
N GLU A 92 -25.91 -3.81 -2.03
CA GLU A 92 -26.91 -4.63 -1.35
C GLU A 92 -26.33 -6.01 -0.97
N GLU A 93 -25.63 -6.68 -1.88
CA GLU A 93 -24.96 -7.95 -1.60
C GLU A 93 -23.88 -7.82 -0.52
N ILE A 94 -23.06 -6.75 -0.56
CA ILE A 94 -22.08 -6.43 0.50
C ILE A 94 -22.80 -6.32 1.85
N SER A 95 -23.91 -5.58 1.88
CA SER A 95 -24.70 -5.37 3.10
C SER A 95 -25.37 -6.66 3.60
N HIS A 96 -25.85 -7.52 2.69
CA HIS A 96 -26.45 -8.80 3.02
C HIS A 96 -25.44 -9.79 3.61
N LEU A 97 -24.25 -9.91 3.01
CA LEU A 97 -23.18 -10.76 3.55
C LEU A 97 -22.82 -10.36 4.97
N TYR A 98 -22.64 -9.05 5.19
CA TYR A 98 -22.34 -8.53 6.52
C TYR A 98 -23.50 -8.72 7.51
N THR A 99 -24.75 -8.56 7.06
CA THR A 99 -25.93 -8.85 7.88
C THR A 99 -25.99 -10.32 8.30
N GLY A 100 -25.65 -11.25 7.41
CA GLY A 100 -25.53 -12.67 7.74
C GLY A 100 -24.46 -12.95 8.81
N LEU A 101 -23.30 -12.29 8.72
CA LEU A 101 -22.27 -12.36 9.76
C LEU A 101 -22.78 -11.85 11.11
N LYS A 102 -23.47 -10.70 11.13
CA LYS A 102 -24.07 -10.13 12.35
C LYS A 102 -25.08 -11.08 12.99
N GLN A 103 -26.00 -11.63 12.20
CA GLN A 103 -27.02 -12.56 12.67
C GLN A 103 -26.43 -13.87 13.21
N SER A 104 -25.23 -14.23 12.75
CA SER A 104 -24.49 -15.40 13.21
C SER A 104 -23.51 -15.11 14.35
N TYR A 105 -23.46 -13.87 14.85
CA TYR A 105 -22.51 -13.41 15.88
C TYR A 105 -21.03 -13.54 15.47
N LEU A 106 -20.73 -13.42 14.16
CA LEU A 106 -19.39 -13.59 13.56
C LEU A 106 -18.75 -12.25 13.16
N THR A 107 -18.89 -11.22 14.00
CA THR A 107 -18.40 -9.86 13.71
C THR A 107 -17.39 -9.34 14.73
N ASP A 108 -16.71 -10.26 15.40
CA ASP A 108 -15.63 -10.02 16.34
C ASP A 108 -14.28 -9.88 15.61
N PHE A 109 -14.19 -8.87 14.75
CA PHE A 109 -12.95 -8.53 14.05
C PHE A 109 -12.10 -7.55 14.86
N ASP A 110 -10.79 -7.77 14.87
CA ASP A 110 -9.82 -6.86 15.49
C ASP A 110 -9.34 -5.78 14.51
N VAL A 111 -9.34 -6.11 13.21
CA VAL A 111 -8.92 -5.22 12.14
C VAL A 111 -9.86 -5.36 10.95
N MET A 112 -10.13 -4.25 10.28
CA MET A 112 -10.71 -4.27 8.93
C MET A 112 -9.68 -3.71 7.94
N LEU A 113 -9.47 -4.42 6.84
CA LEU A 113 -8.66 -3.97 5.71
C LEU A 113 -9.58 -3.79 4.50
N THR A 114 -9.61 -2.59 3.93
CA THR A 114 -10.39 -2.30 2.74
C THR A 114 -9.49 -1.86 1.59
N GLY A 115 -9.74 -2.36 0.39
CA GLY A 115 -9.06 -1.96 -0.85
C GLY A 115 -10.06 -1.67 -1.97
N TYR A 116 -9.74 -2.06 -3.20
CA TYR A 116 -10.57 -1.76 -4.38
C TYR A 116 -12.05 -2.08 -4.20
N ALA A 117 -12.90 -1.09 -4.53
CA ALA A 117 -14.34 -1.21 -4.63
C ALA A 117 -14.83 -0.59 -5.96
N PRO A 118 -15.84 -1.18 -6.62
CA PRO A 118 -16.15 -0.85 -8.02
C PRO A 118 -17.07 0.36 -8.22
N SER A 119 -17.64 0.94 -7.16
CA SER A 119 -18.55 2.09 -7.23
C SER A 119 -18.68 2.86 -5.90
N ALA A 120 -19.21 4.07 -5.96
CA ALA A 120 -19.50 4.91 -4.80
C ALA A 120 -20.43 4.21 -3.79
N GLU A 121 -21.48 3.55 -4.26
CA GLU A 121 -22.45 2.86 -3.40
C GLU A 121 -21.82 1.67 -2.65
N ALA A 122 -20.90 0.95 -3.32
CA ALA A 122 -20.16 -0.12 -2.67
C ALA A 122 -19.27 0.41 -1.55
N ILE A 123 -18.62 1.57 -1.76
CA ILE A 123 -17.78 2.23 -0.76
C ILE A 123 -18.63 2.73 0.41
N ASP A 124 -19.81 3.29 0.16
CA ASP A 124 -20.75 3.69 1.21
C ASP A 124 -21.22 2.50 2.08
N ALA A 125 -21.49 1.34 1.45
CA ALA A 125 -21.82 0.11 2.17
C ALA A 125 -20.65 -0.34 3.06
N ILE A 126 -19.42 -0.29 2.56
CA ILE A 126 -18.19 -0.58 3.33
C ILE A 126 -18.03 0.41 4.49
N GLY A 127 -18.31 1.71 4.27
CA GLY A 127 -18.29 2.72 5.33
C GLY A 127 -19.29 2.44 6.44
N THR A 128 -20.50 1.97 6.08
CA THR A 128 -21.51 1.51 7.05
C THR A 128 -21.00 0.34 7.89
N ILE A 129 -20.33 -0.64 7.27
CA ILE A 129 -19.70 -1.76 7.97
C ILE A 129 -18.64 -1.27 8.96
N ALA A 130 -17.76 -0.36 8.50
CA ALA A 130 -16.69 0.21 9.32
C ALA A 130 -17.22 0.88 10.59
N ARG A 131 -18.24 1.73 10.44
CA ARG A 131 -18.86 2.48 11.55
C ARG A 131 -19.52 1.54 12.56
N ASP A 132 -20.19 0.50 12.10
CA ASP A 132 -20.83 -0.49 12.96
C ASP A 132 -19.80 -1.32 13.74
N LEU A 133 -18.70 -1.76 13.11
CA LEU A 133 -17.58 -2.41 13.81
C LEU A 133 -16.93 -1.48 14.83
N LYS A 134 -16.68 -0.22 14.46
CA LYS A 134 -16.08 0.78 15.35
C LYS A 134 -16.98 1.09 16.55
N LEU A 135 -18.30 1.18 16.34
CA LEU A 135 -19.29 1.36 17.41
C LEU A 135 -19.27 0.19 18.39
N ARG A 136 -19.24 -1.07 17.90
CA ARG A 136 -19.15 -2.25 18.76
C ARG A 136 -17.87 -2.29 19.59
N ALA A 137 -16.76 -1.86 19.01
CA ALA A 137 -15.46 -1.82 19.67
C ALA A 137 -15.29 -0.61 20.63
N SER A 138 -16.25 0.31 20.68
CA SER A 138 -16.13 1.58 21.44
C SER A 138 -15.95 1.39 22.96
N THR A 139 -16.34 0.23 23.50
CA THR A 139 -16.20 -0.09 24.93
C THR A 139 -14.78 -0.50 25.33
N LYS A 140 -13.93 -0.90 24.37
CA LYS A 140 -12.55 -1.34 24.61
C LYS A 140 -11.61 -0.61 23.64
N ALA A 141 -10.91 0.41 24.15
CA ALA A 141 -9.95 1.17 23.36
C ALA A 141 -8.90 0.25 22.70
N GLY A 142 -8.58 0.54 21.43
CA GLY A 142 -7.59 -0.23 20.65
C GLY A 142 -8.05 -1.61 20.17
N SER A 143 -9.29 -2.02 20.47
CA SER A 143 -9.81 -3.35 20.10
C SER A 143 -10.23 -3.51 18.64
N PHE A 144 -10.47 -2.41 17.92
CA PHE A 144 -10.73 -2.41 16.49
C PHE A 144 -9.90 -1.33 15.81
N PHE A 145 -9.45 -1.62 14.59
CA PHE A 145 -8.65 -0.72 13.78
C PHE A 145 -9.00 -0.86 12.31
N TRP A 146 -9.25 0.25 11.61
CA TRP A 146 -9.52 0.25 10.18
C TRP A 146 -8.32 0.74 9.37
N VAL A 147 -7.77 -0.16 8.54
CA VAL A 147 -6.81 0.14 7.47
C VAL A 147 -7.58 0.33 6.16
N LEU A 148 -7.50 1.54 5.61
CA LEU A 148 -8.16 1.94 4.37
C LEU A 148 -7.11 2.18 3.27
N ASP A 149 -7.08 1.33 2.26
CA ASP A 149 -6.38 1.58 1.00
C ASP A 149 -7.39 2.21 0.01
N PRO A 150 -7.33 3.54 -0.23
CA PRO A 150 -8.34 4.26 -1.00
C PRO A 150 -8.08 4.13 -2.51
N VAL A 151 -8.12 2.89 -3.01
CA VAL A 151 -7.79 2.55 -4.40
C VAL A 151 -8.74 3.28 -5.35
N MET A 152 -8.22 4.29 -6.06
CA MET A 152 -8.99 5.12 -6.98
C MET A 152 -8.33 5.27 -8.34
N GLY A 153 -7.00 5.20 -8.40
CA GLY A 153 -6.31 5.54 -9.64
C GLY A 153 -4.83 5.73 -9.43
N ASP A 154 -4.17 6.09 -10.52
CA ASP A 154 -2.73 6.09 -10.58
C ASP A 154 -2.21 6.90 -11.78
N GLN A 155 -0.99 7.43 -11.70
CA GLN A 155 -0.34 8.23 -12.77
C GLN A 155 -1.19 9.40 -13.31
N GLY A 156 -2.08 9.97 -12.50
CA GLY A 156 -2.96 11.06 -12.95
C GLY A 156 -4.33 10.61 -13.45
N GLU A 157 -4.58 9.31 -13.55
CA GLU A 157 -5.80 8.75 -14.15
C GLU A 157 -6.62 7.94 -13.13
N LEU A 158 -7.94 8.13 -13.14
CA LEU A 158 -8.86 7.39 -12.29
C LEU A 158 -9.23 6.03 -12.89
N TYR A 159 -9.30 5.01 -12.04
CA TYR A 159 -9.83 3.68 -12.37
C TYR A 159 -11.35 3.56 -12.11
N VAL A 160 -11.89 4.53 -11.37
CA VAL A 160 -13.26 4.58 -10.86
C VAL A 160 -13.94 5.88 -11.28
N GLY A 161 -15.25 6.00 -11.06
CA GLY A 161 -15.97 7.24 -11.31
C GLY A 161 -15.48 8.38 -10.42
N GLU A 162 -15.55 9.62 -10.90
CA GLU A 162 -15.11 10.82 -10.16
C GLU A 162 -15.88 11.03 -8.85
N ASP A 163 -17.12 10.55 -8.80
CA ASP A 163 -18.00 10.57 -7.62
C ASP A 163 -17.42 9.80 -6.43
N VAL A 164 -16.56 8.81 -6.67
CA VAL A 164 -15.90 8.02 -5.63
C VAL A 164 -15.00 8.86 -4.72
N VAL A 165 -14.34 9.89 -5.25
CA VAL A 165 -13.41 10.73 -4.47
C VAL A 165 -14.14 11.43 -3.33
N ALA A 166 -15.37 11.92 -3.59
CA ALA A 166 -16.19 12.56 -2.57
C ALA A 166 -16.61 11.58 -1.46
N VAL A 167 -16.95 10.34 -1.83
CA VAL A 167 -17.31 9.28 -0.86
C VAL A 167 -16.11 8.94 0.03
N TYR A 168 -14.94 8.69 -0.54
CA TYR A 168 -13.74 8.42 0.27
C TYR A 168 -13.43 9.55 1.24
N ARG A 169 -13.48 10.82 0.80
CA ARG A 169 -13.26 11.98 1.68
C ARG A 169 -14.20 12.00 2.90
N ASN A 170 -15.46 11.59 2.72
CA ASN A 170 -16.42 11.48 3.82
C ASN A 170 -16.09 10.34 4.80
N LEU A 171 -15.42 9.29 4.34
CA LEU A 171 -15.01 8.14 5.15
C LEU A 171 -13.64 8.29 5.82
N LEU A 172 -12.79 9.23 5.37
CA LEU A 172 -11.44 9.39 5.91
C LEU A 172 -11.41 9.56 7.44
N ARG A 173 -12.38 10.26 8.03
CA ARG A 173 -12.45 10.50 9.48
C ARG A 173 -12.76 9.24 10.29
N ASP A 174 -13.30 8.22 9.64
CA ASP A 174 -13.67 6.96 10.25
C ASP A 174 -12.50 5.96 10.24
N ALA A 175 -11.50 6.12 9.37
CA ALA A 175 -10.31 5.27 9.27
C ALA A 175 -9.26 5.57 10.37
N ASP A 176 -8.48 4.55 10.74
CA ASP A 176 -7.37 4.69 11.68
C ASP A 176 -6.01 4.79 10.96
N LEU A 177 -5.89 4.14 9.80
CA LEU A 177 -4.75 4.24 8.88
C LEU A 177 -5.25 4.33 7.45
N ILE A 178 -4.70 5.27 6.68
CA ILE A 178 -4.87 5.28 5.22
C ILE A 178 -3.57 4.97 4.48
N LEU A 179 -3.68 4.32 3.33
CA LEU A 179 -2.53 3.87 2.51
C LEU A 179 -2.52 4.41 1.07
N PRO A 180 -2.79 5.71 0.82
CA PRO A 180 -2.85 6.22 -0.55
C PRO A 180 -1.50 6.13 -1.27
N ASN A 181 -1.52 6.01 -2.60
CA ASN A 181 -0.37 6.39 -3.43
C ASN A 181 -0.27 7.93 -3.55
N GLN A 182 0.75 8.47 -4.22
CA GLN A 182 0.90 9.92 -4.37
C GLN A 182 -0.32 10.58 -5.04
N PHE A 183 -0.83 10.01 -6.13
CA PHE A 183 -1.96 10.56 -6.87
C PHE A 183 -3.24 10.58 -6.03
N GLU A 184 -3.52 9.48 -5.32
CA GLU A 184 -4.66 9.40 -4.40
C GLU A 184 -4.52 10.38 -3.24
N ALA A 185 -3.30 10.54 -2.71
CA ALA A 185 -3.03 11.51 -1.66
C ALA A 185 -3.35 12.94 -2.15
N GLU A 186 -2.92 13.30 -3.36
CA GLU A 186 -3.20 14.61 -3.97
C GLU A 186 -4.70 14.85 -4.17
N LEU A 187 -5.44 13.83 -4.62
CA LEU A 187 -6.90 13.92 -4.80
C LEU A 187 -7.64 14.09 -3.48
N LEU A 188 -7.23 13.36 -2.45
CA LEU A 188 -7.88 13.37 -1.14
C LEU A 188 -7.53 14.61 -0.33
N SER A 189 -6.30 15.10 -0.42
CA SER A 189 -5.86 16.31 0.29
C SER A 189 -6.11 17.60 -0.49
N GLU A 190 -6.44 17.50 -1.79
CA GLU A 190 -6.57 18.63 -2.73
C GLU A 190 -5.28 19.47 -2.83
N ILE A 191 -4.13 18.84 -2.63
CA ILE A 191 -2.81 19.48 -2.65
C ILE A 191 -1.93 18.71 -3.62
N LYS A 192 -1.39 19.38 -4.63
CA LYS A 192 -0.40 18.77 -5.55
C LYS A 192 0.93 18.63 -4.82
N ILE A 193 1.47 17.41 -4.77
CA ILE A 193 2.68 17.10 -4.01
C ILE A 193 3.87 17.15 -4.97
N THR A 194 4.63 18.24 -4.90
CA THR A 194 5.79 18.51 -5.77
C THR A 194 7.06 18.82 -5.00
N SER A 195 6.97 18.94 -3.67
CA SER A 195 8.06 19.32 -2.78
C SER A 195 7.85 18.75 -1.38
N LEU A 196 8.87 18.86 -0.53
CA LEU A 196 8.77 18.47 0.88
C LEU A 196 7.70 19.29 1.61
N THR A 197 7.62 20.60 1.31
CA THR A 197 6.64 21.51 1.88
C THR A 197 5.20 21.10 1.53
N THR A 198 4.91 20.86 0.24
CA THR A 198 3.56 20.45 -0.21
C THR A 198 3.18 19.06 0.32
N LEU A 199 4.16 18.15 0.47
CA LEU A 199 3.96 16.88 1.17
C LEU A 199 3.56 17.10 2.64
N GLN A 200 4.23 17.99 3.36
CA GLN A 200 3.88 18.31 4.75
C GLN A 200 2.49 18.95 4.86
N ASP A 201 2.10 19.79 3.91
CA ASP A 201 0.76 20.37 3.84
C ASP A 201 -0.30 19.29 3.62
N ALA A 202 -0.06 18.33 2.71
CA ALA A 202 -0.96 17.20 2.48
C ALA A 202 -1.13 16.34 3.75
N LEU A 203 -0.03 16.01 4.43
CA LEU A 203 -0.06 15.30 5.72
C LEU A 203 -0.78 16.10 6.81
N ALA A 204 -0.58 17.41 6.87
CA ALA A 204 -1.29 18.29 7.80
C ALA A 204 -2.79 18.29 7.52
N THR A 205 -3.23 18.27 6.26
CA THR A 205 -4.65 18.13 5.88
C THR A 205 -5.23 16.82 6.40
N PHE A 206 -4.54 15.68 6.20
CA PHE A 206 -5.00 14.38 6.72
C PHE A 206 -5.16 14.37 8.24
N HIS A 207 -4.17 14.87 8.98
CA HIS A 207 -4.24 14.84 10.44
C HIS A 207 -5.13 15.93 11.04
N LYS A 208 -5.07 17.17 10.57
CA LYS A 208 -5.81 18.31 11.17
C LYS A 208 -7.25 18.41 10.69
N THR A 209 -7.50 18.18 9.41
CA THR A 209 -8.84 18.30 8.82
C THR A 209 -9.59 16.98 8.99
N TYR A 210 -9.02 15.90 8.47
CA TYR A 210 -9.67 14.58 8.46
C TYR A 210 -9.49 13.81 9.77
N ARG A 211 -8.60 14.23 10.67
CA ARG A 211 -8.38 13.60 11.99
C ARG A 211 -7.91 12.15 11.89
N ILE A 212 -7.21 11.82 10.81
CA ILE A 212 -6.67 10.48 10.58
C ILE A 212 -5.47 10.27 11.52
N PRO A 213 -5.44 9.20 12.32
CA PRO A 213 -4.31 8.89 13.21
C PRO A 213 -3.02 8.62 12.46
N HIS A 214 -3.08 7.75 11.45
CA HIS A 214 -1.91 7.27 10.71
C HIS A 214 -2.11 7.41 9.20
N VAL A 215 -1.04 7.79 8.51
CA VAL A 215 -1.01 7.88 7.05
C VAL A 215 0.28 7.21 6.57
N ILE A 216 0.21 6.37 5.55
CA ILE A 216 1.38 5.99 4.76
C ILE A 216 1.09 6.31 3.30
N ILE A 217 1.86 7.22 2.72
CA ILE A 217 1.92 7.42 1.27
C ILE A 217 2.86 6.36 0.72
N THR A 218 2.29 5.38 0.02
CA THR A 218 2.94 4.11 -0.34
C THR A 218 4.07 4.27 -1.35
N SER A 219 4.02 5.32 -2.17
CA SER A 219 5.11 5.69 -3.08
C SER A 219 5.02 7.17 -3.41
N ILE A 220 6.15 7.87 -3.30
CA ILE A 220 6.30 9.25 -3.75
C ILE A 220 7.58 9.43 -4.58
N GLN A 221 7.51 10.31 -5.57
CA GLN A 221 8.66 10.73 -6.38
C GLN A 221 8.83 12.26 -6.27
N LEU A 222 9.60 12.71 -5.27
CA LEU A 222 9.91 14.13 -5.07
C LEU A 222 11.18 14.61 -5.80
N SER A 223 12.10 13.69 -6.09
CA SER A 223 13.36 14.00 -6.77
C SER A 223 13.35 13.47 -8.19
N ASN A 224 14.02 14.17 -9.12
CA ASN A 224 14.27 13.70 -10.48
C ASN A 224 15.23 12.49 -10.57
N SER A 225 15.49 11.80 -9.46
CA SER A 225 16.26 10.55 -9.46
C SER A 225 15.30 9.38 -9.73
N PRO A 226 15.28 8.81 -10.95
CA PRO A 226 14.35 7.75 -11.29
C PRO A 226 14.65 6.44 -10.54
N SER A 227 15.85 6.31 -9.94
CA SER A 227 16.34 5.08 -9.32
C SER A 227 15.83 4.83 -7.90
N THR A 228 15.14 5.79 -7.28
CA THR A 228 14.70 5.70 -5.88
C THR A 228 13.23 6.04 -5.74
N ILE A 229 12.50 5.24 -4.98
CA ILE A 229 11.13 5.49 -4.56
C ILE A 229 11.16 5.71 -3.05
N SER A 230 10.39 6.69 -2.58
CA SER A 230 10.27 6.97 -1.15
C SER A 230 8.90 6.51 -0.64
N VAL A 231 8.87 5.93 0.55
CA VAL A 231 7.65 5.70 1.33
C VAL A 231 7.60 6.74 2.43
N ILE A 232 6.48 7.43 2.59
CA ILE A 232 6.30 8.45 3.62
C ILE A 232 5.26 7.95 4.60
N GLY A 233 5.62 7.84 5.87
CA GLY A 233 4.64 7.56 6.93
C GLY A 233 4.51 8.74 7.87
N SER A 234 3.34 8.90 8.47
CA SER A 234 3.08 9.92 9.47
C SER A 234 2.08 9.45 10.52
N THR A 235 2.38 9.74 11.79
CA THR A 235 1.45 9.55 12.91
C THR A 235 1.12 10.89 13.53
N ALA A 236 -0.16 11.16 13.77
CA ALA A 236 -0.60 12.40 14.39
C ALA A 236 -0.01 12.56 15.81
N ARG A 237 0.35 13.79 16.17
CA ARG A 237 0.53 14.20 17.56
C ARG A 237 -0.82 14.44 18.25
N ALA A 238 -0.80 14.66 19.56
CA ALA A 238 -2.01 15.04 20.30
C ALA A 238 -2.67 16.33 19.77
N ASP A 239 -1.86 17.25 19.21
CA ASP A 239 -2.32 18.50 18.57
C ASP A 239 -2.67 18.34 17.08
N PHE A 240 -2.68 17.11 16.56
CA PHE A 240 -2.92 16.77 15.16
C PHE A 240 -1.85 17.28 14.18
N SER A 241 -0.69 17.74 14.66
CA SER A 241 0.45 17.98 13.78
C SER A 241 1.11 16.66 13.34
N PRO A 242 1.72 16.61 12.14
CA PRO A 242 2.34 15.39 11.61
C PRO A 242 3.64 15.04 12.35
N ARG A 243 3.83 13.74 12.62
CA ARG A 243 5.14 13.12 12.89
C ARG A 243 5.52 12.23 11.73
N SER A 244 6.23 12.79 10.78
CA SER A 244 6.54 12.12 9.52
C SER A 244 7.93 11.50 9.49
N PHE A 245 8.02 10.34 8.86
CA PHE A 245 9.25 9.66 8.52
C PHE A 245 9.27 9.30 7.04
N LYS A 246 10.45 9.03 6.52
CA LYS A 246 10.71 8.61 5.15
C LYS A 246 11.53 7.33 5.15
N ILE A 247 11.29 6.47 4.17
CA ILE A 247 12.16 5.33 3.85
C ILE A 247 12.44 5.38 2.34
N ASP A 248 13.71 5.42 1.97
CA ASP A 248 14.15 5.38 0.58
C ASP A 248 14.50 3.96 0.15
N VAL A 249 13.99 3.54 -1.01
CA VAL A 249 14.14 2.18 -1.53
C VAL A 249 14.52 2.26 -3.01
N PRO A 250 15.44 1.41 -3.49
CA PRO A 250 15.72 1.30 -4.92
C PRO A 250 14.46 0.94 -5.71
N ALA A 251 14.24 1.66 -6.81
CA ALA A 251 13.20 1.32 -7.76
C ALA A 251 13.57 0.03 -8.50
N ILE A 252 12.62 -0.90 -8.56
CA ILE A 252 12.74 -2.13 -9.36
C ILE A 252 12.18 -1.84 -10.75
N ASP A 253 13.00 -2.04 -11.79
CA ASP A 253 12.56 -1.91 -13.18
C ASP A 253 11.75 -3.14 -13.64
N CYS A 254 10.53 -3.22 -13.12
CA CYS A 254 9.52 -4.21 -13.48
C CYS A 254 8.16 -3.71 -13.02
N PHE A 255 7.17 -3.77 -13.91
CA PHE A 255 5.78 -3.55 -13.51
C PHE A 255 5.23 -4.81 -12.84
N PHE A 256 4.64 -4.64 -11.66
CA PHE A 256 3.97 -5.70 -10.91
C PHE A 256 2.54 -5.28 -10.60
N SER A 257 1.62 -6.24 -10.60
CA SER A 257 0.26 -6.02 -10.10
C SER A 257 0.13 -6.55 -8.67
N GLY A 258 -0.75 -5.92 -7.88
CA GLY A 258 -1.06 -6.35 -6.51
C GLY A 258 -0.01 -5.99 -5.46
N THR A 259 0.92 -5.11 -5.80
CA THR A 259 1.93 -4.58 -4.89
C THR A 259 1.31 -3.75 -3.76
N GLY A 260 0.31 -2.90 -4.08
CA GLY A 260 -0.49 -2.18 -3.07
C GLY A 260 -1.22 -3.13 -2.13
N ASP A 261 -1.90 -4.15 -2.65
CA ASP A 261 -2.61 -5.15 -1.83
C ASP A 261 -1.67 -5.91 -0.89
N MET A 262 -0.47 -6.28 -1.37
CA MET A 262 0.56 -6.92 -0.56
C MET A 262 1.11 -5.96 0.51
N PHE A 263 1.34 -4.69 0.15
CA PHE A 263 1.79 -3.65 1.08
C PHE A 263 0.77 -3.44 2.20
N ALA A 264 -0.51 -3.32 1.88
CA ALA A 264 -1.57 -3.10 2.84
C ALA A 264 -1.74 -4.30 3.80
N ALA A 265 -1.72 -5.52 3.26
CA ALA A 265 -1.77 -6.75 4.05
C ALA A 265 -0.57 -6.92 5.00
N LEU A 266 0.65 -6.66 4.51
CA LEU A 266 1.84 -6.64 5.34
C LEU A 266 1.77 -5.55 6.40
N THR A 267 1.24 -4.38 6.07
CA THR A 267 1.11 -3.26 7.01
C THR A 267 0.20 -3.61 8.18
N VAL A 268 -0.95 -4.27 7.94
CA VAL A 268 -1.82 -4.80 9.00
C VAL A 268 -1.04 -5.66 9.99
N VAL A 269 -0.30 -6.64 9.45
CA VAL A 269 0.47 -7.61 10.24
C VAL A 269 1.61 -6.93 11.02
N ARG A 270 2.45 -6.16 10.32
CA ARG A 270 3.66 -5.57 10.90
C ARG A 270 3.36 -4.45 11.86
N LEU A 271 2.26 -3.70 11.64
CA LEU A 271 1.79 -2.72 12.60
C LEU A 271 1.30 -3.41 13.87
N ARG A 272 0.53 -4.50 13.77
CA ARG A 272 0.12 -5.29 14.94
C ARG A 272 1.30 -5.79 15.76
N GLU A 273 2.33 -6.31 15.09
CA GLU A 273 3.57 -6.74 15.72
C GLU A 273 4.26 -5.59 16.47
N ALA A 274 4.43 -4.43 15.80
CA ALA A 274 5.09 -3.26 16.38
C ALA A 274 4.29 -2.66 17.56
N VAL A 275 2.96 -2.60 17.44
CA VAL A 275 2.04 -2.11 18.48
C VAL A 275 2.08 -2.99 19.72
N LYS A 276 2.13 -4.32 19.54
CA LYS A 276 2.30 -5.26 20.66
C LYS A 276 3.66 -5.05 21.34
N GLY A 277 4.74 -4.93 20.57
CA GLY A 277 6.08 -4.68 21.09
C GLY A 277 6.20 -3.36 21.85
N ALA A 278 5.46 -2.33 21.44
CA ALA A 278 5.38 -1.03 22.10
C ALA A 278 4.33 -0.95 23.23
N ASN A 279 3.62 -2.04 23.52
CA ASN A 279 2.53 -2.11 24.51
C ASN A 279 1.39 -1.10 24.27
N LEU A 280 1.00 -0.91 22.99
CA LEU A 280 -0.03 0.06 22.57
C LEU A 280 -1.36 -0.59 22.21
N SER A 281 -1.51 -1.91 22.36
CA SER A 281 -2.71 -2.64 21.90
C SER A 281 -4.02 -2.19 22.57
N GLY A 282 -3.96 -1.63 23.78
CA GLY A 282 -5.12 -1.06 24.49
C GLY A 282 -5.32 0.44 24.27
N ILE A 283 -4.51 1.08 23.44
CA ILE A 283 -4.56 2.52 23.18
C ILE A 283 -5.41 2.78 21.94
N LYS A 284 -6.27 3.81 22.00
CA LYS A 284 -7.14 4.20 20.88
C LYS A 284 -6.30 4.48 19.63
N SER A 285 -6.68 3.84 18.53
CA SER A 285 -5.98 3.91 17.24
C SER A 285 -4.48 3.62 17.33
N TRP A 286 -4.02 2.90 18.36
CA TRP A 286 -2.61 2.52 18.59
C TRP A 286 -1.58 3.65 18.50
N ILE A 287 -1.99 4.89 18.79
CA ILE A 287 -1.12 6.07 18.76
C ILE A 287 -0.13 6.00 19.93
N SER A 288 1.16 6.19 19.65
CA SER A 288 2.21 6.33 20.67
C SER A 288 2.24 7.75 21.25
N SER A 289 2.82 7.89 22.45
CA SER A 289 3.06 9.19 23.09
C SER A 289 3.92 10.13 22.22
N ASP A 290 3.76 11.44 22.40
CA ASP A 290 4.36 12.48 21.53
C ASP A 290 5.89 12.58 21.63
N ASP A 291 6.49 12.05 22.69
CA ASP A 291 7.94 11.94 22.91
C ASP A 291 8.62 10.89 22.03
N VAL A 292 7.86 9.98 21.42
CA VAL A 292 8.39 9.00 20.47
C VAL A 292 8.76 9.70 19.16
N ASP A 293 10.04 9.59 18.79
CA ASP A 293 10.61 10.12 17.55
C ASP A 293 9.94 9.49 16.32
N ALA A 294 9.85 10.24 15.22
CA ALA A 294 9.19 9.80 13.99
C ALA A 294 9.77 8.48 13.44
N LYS A 295 11.08 8.27 13.52
CA LYS A 295 11.73 7.02 13.06
C LYS A 295 11.50 5.82 13.98
N ASP A 296 11.08 6.09 15.22
CA ASP A 296 10.85 5.09 16.26
C ASP A 296 9.37 4.80 16.50
N LEU A 297 8.49 5.43 15.73
CA LEU A 297 7.06 5.11 15.70
C LEU A 297 6.83 3.63 15.38
N PRO A 298 5.82 2.98 15.98
CA PRO A 298 5.39 1.64 15.57
C PRO A 298 5.09 1.56 14.07
N LEU A 299 4.53 2.63 13.50
CA LEU A 299 4.27 2.75 12.06
C LEU A 299 5.57 2.71 11.23
N ALA A 300 6.64 3.35 11.70
CA ALA A 300 7.95 3.34 11.05
C ALA A 300 8.58 1.95 11.11
N LYS A 301 8.61 1.31 12.28
CA LYS A 301 9.15 -0.05 12.44
C LYS A 301 8.37 -1.07 11.63
N ALA A 302 7.05 -0.90 11.50
CA ALA A 302 6.23 -1.72 10.62
C ALA A 302 6.61 -1.51 9.15
N ALA A 303 6.70 -0.26 8.69
CA ALA A 303 7.04 0.08 7.32
C ALA A 303 8.42 -0.46 6.89
N GLU A 304 9.44 -0.43 7.76
CA GLU A 304 10.76 -1.05 7.50
C GLU A 304 10.64 -2.55 7.13
N LYS A 305 9.83 -3.31 7.90
CA LYS A 305 9.61 -4.75 7.65
C LYS A 305 8.73 -5.01 6.43
N VAL A 306 7.72 -4.16 6.19
CA VAL A 306 6.86 -4.23 5.00
C VAL A 306 7.72 -4.08 3.75
N ILE A 307 8.52 -3.02 3.68
CA ILE A 307 9.45 -2.74 2.58
C ILE A 307 10.46 -3.87 2.42
N GLY A 308 10.99 -4.39 3.53
CA GLY A 308 11.90 -5.52 3.51
C GLY A 308 11.34 -6.77 2.83
N SER A 309 10.09 -7.11 3.16
CA SER A 309 9.38 -8.25 2.56
C SER A 309 9.06 -7.98 1.10
N MET A 310 8.49 -6.81 0.80
CA MET A 310 8.14 -6.36 -0.55
C MET A 310 9.35 -6.44 -1.49
N HIS A 311 10.46 -5.82 -1.13
CA HIS A 311 11.64 -5.73 -1.98
C HIS A 311 12.22 -7.12 -2.27
N ALA A 312 12.35 -7.98 -1.24
CA ALA A 312 12.86 -9.35 -1.42
C ALA A 312 11.99 -10.17 -2.38
N ILE A 313 10.66 -10.10 -2.23
CA ILE A 313 9.71 -10.85 -3.07
C ILE A 313 9.72 -10.32 -4.51
N LEU A 314 9.75 -9.00 -4.70
CA LEU A 314 9.71 -8.39 -6.02
C LEU A 314 11.01 -8.60 -6.80
N VAL A 315 12.18 -8.56 -6.13
CA VAL A 315 13.46 -8.91 -6.76
C VAL A 315 13.45 -10.35 -7.24
N LYS A 316 13.09 -11.32 -6.37
CA LYS A 316 12.98 -12.74 -6.76
C LYS A 316 11.97 -12.96 -7.88
N THR A 317 10.86 -12.21 -7.88
CA THR A 317 9.86 -12.25 -8.95
C THR A 317 10.47 -11.76 -10.27
N LYS A 318 11.20 -10.64 -10.26
CA LYS A 318 11.88 -10.10 -11.45
C LYS A 318 12.95 -11.05 -11.98
N GLU A 319 13.81 -11.58 -11.12
CA GLU A 319 14.86 -12.53 -11.52
C GLU A 319 14.26 -13.75 -12.22
N ALA A 320 13.20 -14.31 -11.64
CA ALA A 320 12.55 -15.48 -12.20
C ALA A 320 11.74 -15.16 -13.47
N ARG A 321 11.20 -13.94 -13.61
CA ARG A 321 10.63 -13.42 -14.85
C ARG A 321 11.70 -13.35 -15.94
N ASP A 322 12.86 -12.78 -15.63
CA ASP A 322 13.95 -12.57 -16.59
C ASP A 322 14.50 -13.89 -17.09
N GLN A 323 14.75 -14.85 -16.20
CA GLN A 323 15.15 -16.22 -16.58
C GLN A 323 14.12 -16.91 -17.49
N GLU A 324 12.83 -16.72 -17.22
CA GLU A 324 11.75 -17.27 -18.06
C GLU A 324 11.74 -16.64 -19.46
N LEU A 325 11.98 -15.33 -19.57
CA LEU A 325 12.04 -14.63 -20.86
C LEU A 325 13.34 -14.92 -21.63
N GLU A 326 14.49 -15.06 -20.96
CA GLU A 326 15.78 -15.41 -21.56
C GLU A 326 15.77 -16.83 -22.14
N GLY A 327 15.25 -17.81 -21.40
CA GLY A 327 15.14 -19.21 -21.85
C GLY A 327 14.28 -19.39 -23.11
N MET A 328 13.45 -18.41 -23.43
CA MET A 328 12.59 -18.40 -24.63
C MET A 328 13.26 -17.77 -25.87
N SER A 329 14.40 -17.11 -25.70
CA SER A 329 15.14 -16.41 -26.77
C SER A 329 16.09 -17.33 -27.55
N GLY A 330 16.06 -18.64 -27.27
CA GLY A 330 16.89 -19.66 -27.93
C GLY A 330 16.43 -20.03 -29.36
N PRO A 331 17.24 -20.81 -30.11
CA PRO A 331 17.08 -21.02 -31.57
C PRO A 331 15.75 -21.66 -32.02
N LEU A 332 15.02 -22.29 -31.10
CA LEU A 332 13.73 -22.95 -31.36
C LEU A 332 12.51 -22.02 -31.27
N GLY A 333 12.68 -20.76 -30.82
CA GLY A 333 11.57 -19.81 -30.62
C GLY A 333 11.20 -18.98 -31.85
N VAL A 334 11.95 -19.09 -32.95
CA VAL A 334 11.78 -18.28 -34.17
C VAL A 334 11.01 -19.06 -35.23
N MET A 335 9.78 -19.44 -34.93
CA MET A 335 8.80 -19.82 -35.97
C MET A 335 7.46 -19.17 -35.64
N GLU A 336 6.91 -18.48 -36.65
CA GLU A 336 5.60 -17.82 -36.73
C GLU A 336 5.53 -16.34 -36.31
N MET A 337 5.75 -15.46 -37.29
CA MET A 337 5.38 -14.03 -37.24
C MET A 337 3.98 -13.84 -37.87
N GLU A 338 2.96 -13.71 -37.01
CA GLU A 338 1.62 -13.17 -37.31
C GLU A 338 1.19 -12.22 -36.17
N GLU A 339 0.13 -11.41 -36.34
CA GLU A 339 -0.46 -10.53 -35.30
C GLU A 339 -0.75 -11.23 -33.95
N ASP A 340 -0.98 -12.54 -33.98
CA ASP A 340 -1.18 -13.37 -32.78
C ASP A 340 0.12 -13.48 -31.93
N SER A 341 1.28 -13.27 -32.55
CA SER A 341 2.60 -13.31 -31.87
C SER A 341 2.78 -12.17 -30.86
N GLU A 342 2.38 -10.93 -31.20
CA GLU A 342 2.56 -9.78 -30.31
C GLU A 342 1.62 -9.85 -29.09
N LYS A 343 0.35 -10.24 -29.30
CA LYS A 343 -0.61 -10.47 -28.20
C LYS A 343 -0.13 -11.58 -27.27
N ARG A 344 0.41 -12.68 -27.81
CA ARG A 344 0.99 -13.78 -27.02
C ARG A 344 2.25 -13.34 -26.28
N LEU A 345 3.11 -12.50 -26.87
CA LEU A 345 4.30 -11.96 -26.20
C LEU A 345 3.95 -11.05 -25.03
N VAL A 346 2.99 -10.14 -25.22
CA VAL A 346 2.47 -9.29 -24.14
C VAL A 346 1.89 -10.16 -23.01
N LEU A 347 1.05 -11.14 -23.36
CA LEU A 347 0.48 -12.08 -22.38
C LEU A 347 1.56 -12.84 -21.61
N ARG A 348 2.60 -13.33 -22.29
CA ARG A 348 3.73 -14.04 -21.67
C ARG A 348 4.49 -13.13 -20.70
N ARG A 349 4.80 -11.88 -21.11
CA ARG A 349 5.46 -10.89 -20.24
C ARG A 349 4.63 -10.59 -18.99
N THR A 350 3.33 -10.33 -19.16
CA THR A 350 2.39 -10.09 -18.05
C THR A 350 2.34 -11.28 -17.11
N LYS A 351 2.24 -12.50 -17.65
CA LYS A 351 2.21 -13.74 -16.86
C LYS A 351 3.51 -13.96 -16.07
N ALA A 352 4.66 -13.71 -16.68
CA ALA A 352 5.96 -13.88 -16.05
C ALA A 352 6.20 -12.86 -14.92
N ALA A 353 5.58 -11.68 -15.02
CA ALA A 353 5.65 -10.59 -14.03
C ALA A 353 4.67 -10.75 -12.85
N GLU A 354 3.83 -11.78 -12.82
CA GLU A 354 2.96 -12.07 -11.68
C GLU A 354 3.77 -12.31 -10.41
N VAL A 355 3.39 -11.65 -9.31
CA VAL A 355 4.11 -11.72 -8.04
C VAL A 355 4.16 -13.17 -7.53
N ARG A 356 5.37 -13.68 -7.27
CA ARG A 356 5.60 -15.07 -6.85
C ARG A 356 5.48 -15.26 -5.33
N VAL A 357 4.46 -14.64 -4.72
CA VAL A 357 4.31 -14.51 -3.26
C VAL A 357 4.29 -15.85 -2.52
N VAL A 358 3.62 -16.87 -3.07
CA VAL A 358 3.51 -18.21 -2.44
C VAL A 358 4.86 -18.92 -2.29
N ARG A 359 5.83 -18.61 -3.16
CA ARG A 359 7.17 -19.21 -3.13
C ARG A 359 8.13 -18.46 -2.19
N CYS A 360 7.70 -17.33 -1.64
CA CYS A 360 8.54 -16.41 -0.86
C CYS A 360 8.05 -16.28 0.60
N LEU A 361 7.58 -17.38 1.20
CA LEU A 361 7.03 -17.39 2.56
C LEU A 361 8.05 -16.96 3.63
N GLU A 362 9.32 -17.30 3.43
CA GLU A 362 10.39 -16.89 4.35
C GLU A 362 10.60 -15.38 4.30
N ASP A 363 10.58 -14.79 3.11
CA ASP A 363 10.72 -13.34 2.95
C ASP A 363 9.53 -12.58 3.54
N LEU A 364 8.32 -13.17 3.53
CA LEU A 364 7.17 -12.63 4.24
C LEU A 364 7.35 -12.66 5.75
N ARG A 365 7.89 -13.76 6.31
CA ARG A 365 7.98 -13.98 7.77
C ARG A 365 9.16 -13.27 8.40
N SER A 366 10.33 -13.34 7.77
CA SER A 366 11.61 -12.90 8.31
C SER A 366 12.39 -12.08 7.28
N PRO A 367 11.86 -10.91 6.87
CA PRO A 367 12.53 -10.05 5.90
C PRO A 367 13.81 -9.45 6.47
N ARG A 368 14.76 -9.13 5.57
CA ARG A 368 15.86 -8.22 5.89
C ARG A 368 15.33 -6.81 6.07
N THR A 369 15.84 -6.08 7.06
CA THR A 369 15.47 -4.68 7.34
C THR A 369 16.64 -3.76 7.03
N ASP A 370 17.07 -3.78 5.77
CA ASP A 370 18.22 -2.99 5.31
C ASP A 370 17.85 -1.51 5.12
N TRP A 371 16.56 -1.23 4.89
CA TRP A 371 16.02 0.12 4.75
C TRP A 371 15.49 0.62 6.08
N LYS A 372 15.98 1.78 6.52
CA LYS A 372 15.64 2.39 7.81
C LYS A 372 14.82 3.65 7.64
N ALA A 373 13.91 3.85 8.59
CA ALA A 373 13.14 5.08 8.66
C ALA A 373 14.02 6.24 9.13
N GLU A 374 13.88 7.36 8.46
CA GLU A 374 14.51 8.63 8.81
C GLU A 374 13.42 9.65 9.14
N ALA A 375 13.62 10.44 10.20
CA ALA A 375 12.71 11.52 10.52
C ALA A 375 12.71 12.57 9.41
N LEU A 376 11.53 12.99 8.99
CA LEU A 376 11.37 13.96 7.92
C LEU A 376 11.45 15.36 8.54
N ALA A 377 12.61 16.03 8.39
CA ALA A 377 12.85 17.35 8.95
C ALA A 377 11.90 18.41 8.33
N ARG A 378 11.54 19.44 9.11
CA ARG A 378 10.95 20.66 8.54
C ARG A 378 12.04 21.43 7.80
N ASP A 379 11.71 22.11 6.70
CA ASP A 379 12.69 22.90 5.94
C ASP A 379 13.39 23.96 6.84
N GLU A 380 12.69 24.47 7.87
CA GLU A 380 13.26 25.37 8.89
C GLU A 380 14.36 24.72 9.74
N ASP A 381 14.26 23.41 10.00
CA ASP A 381 15.29 22.64 10.72
C ASP A 381 16.49 22.32 9.81
N ALA A 382 16.26 22.15 8.51
CA ALA A 382 17.32 21.89 7.53
C ALA A 382 18.19 23.13 7.30
N GLU A 383 17.60 24.33 7.19
CA GLU A 383 18.33 25.59 7.15
C GLU A 383 19.10 25.83 8.47
N GLY A 384 18.49 25.56 9.62
CA GLY A 384 19.14 25.64 10.92
C GLY A 384 20.33 24.67 11.07
N GLN A 385 20.20 23.44 10.57
CA GLN A 385 21.26 22.44 10.54
C GLN A 385 22.38 22.80 9.57
N GLU A 386 22.06 23.33 8.38
CA GLU A 386 23.06 23.72 7.39
C GLU A 386 23.83 24.98 7.84
N VAL A 387 23.16 25.94 8.48
CA VAL A 387 23.80 27.10 9.14
C VAL A 387 24.70 26.64 10.29
N LYS A 388 24.27 25.64 11.08
CA LYS A 388 25.09 25.08 12.17
C LYS A 388 26.31 24.34 11.63
N LYS A 389 26.16 23.53 10.57
CA LYS A 389 27.26 22.83 9.88
C LYS A 389 28.27 23.80 9.26
N ARG A 390 27.80 24.91 8.66
CA ARG A 390 28.67 25.97 8.14
C ARG A 390 29.40 26.71 9.26
N ARG A 391 28.76 26.94 10.41
CA ARG A 391 29.42 27.55 11.58
C ARG A 391 30.50 26.65 12.18
N GLU A 392 30.23 25.35 12.29
CA GLU A 392 31.20 24.36 12.78
C GLU A 392 32.42 24.24 11.83
N GLN A 393 32.21 24.22 10.51
CA GLN A 393 33.31 24.22 9.52
C GLN A 393 34.14 25.51 9.50
N VAL A 394 33.55 26.65 9.86
CA VAL A 394 34.28 27.93 9.98
C VAL A 394 35.11 27.97 11.26
N LEU A 395 34.62 27.39 12.35
CA LEU A 395 35.36 27.26 13.61
C LEU A 395 36.57 26.30 13.47
N GLU A 396 36.41 25.17 12.78
CA GLU A 396 37.53 24.23 12.53
C GLU A 396 38.61 24.80 11.60
N LYS A 397 38.27 25.77 10.73
CA LYS A 397 39.23 26.44 9.84
C LYS A 397 39.85 27.72 10.42
N GLY A 398 39.36 28.18 11.57
CA GLY A 398 39.84 29.38 12.26
C GLY A 398 40.94 29.14 13.31
N GLU A 399 41.27 27.88 13.59
CA GLU A 399 42.30 27.49 14.58
C GLU A 399 43.57 26.88 13.95
N ALA A 400 43.87 27.18 12.67
CA ALA A 400 45.09 26.76 11.98
C ALA A 400 46.08 27.91 11.76
#